data_AF-A0A978VRC5-F1
#
_entry.id   AF-A0A978VRC5-F1
#
_cell.length_a   1.000
_cell.length_b   1.000
_cell.length_c   1.000
_cell.angle_alpha   90.00
_cell.angle_beta   90.00
_cell.angle_gamma   90.00
#
_symmetry.space_group_name_H-M   'P 1'
#
loop_
_entity.id
_entity.type
_entity.pdbx_description
1 polymer ?
#
loop_
_entity_poly.entity_id
_entity_poly.type
_entity_poly.pdbx_seq_one_letter_code
_entity_poly.pdbx_strand_id
1 'polypeptide(L)'
;MASKALRKRLNKRSDSKPSPSNSSTMPASWPPHLNNYRKTSVIFSVLLILSVFGLLGVSSNMWRNLKHDAVSTPVYSIEVVNEFPHDPQAFTQGLLYAGNDILFESTGLNRRSSVRQVALRTGKVEVLHEMDDSDFGEGLTLIDERSAFPSNLVEENWLHI
;
A
#
# COMPACT_ATOMS: atom_id res chain seq x y z
N MET A 1 24.77 49.26 108.23
CA MET A 1 25.82 48.60 107.42
C MET A 1 25.16 47.63 106.44
N ALA A 2 25.92 47.12 105.46
CA ALA A 2 25.67 46.02 104.49
C ALA A 2 24.55 44.97 104.81
N SER A 3 23.92 44.25 103.86
CA SER A 3 24.04 44.18 102.38
C SER A 3 22.93 43.34 101.71
N LYS A 4 22.77 43.50 100.38
CA LYS A 4 22.33 42.55 99.31
C LYS A 4 21.99 41.11 99.76
N ALA A 5 20.86 40.49 99.33
CA ALA A 5 20.77 39.51 98.21
C ALA A 5 19.43 38.68 98.29
N LEU A 6 18.98 37.81 97.36
CA LEU A 6 19.00 37.73 95.87
C LEU A 6 18.24 36.43 95.38
N ARG A 7 17.46 36.47 94.27
CA ARG A 7 16.88 35.32 93.47
C ARG A 7 15.77 34.45 94.14
N LYS A 8 14.91 33.67 93.43
CA LYS A 8 14.42 33.62 92.02
C LYS A 8 13.26 32.59 91.85
N ARG A 9 12.17 33.00 91.16
CA ARG A 9 11.10 32.25 90.40
C ARG A 9 10.84 30.74 90.61
N LEU A 10 9.54 30.37 90.59
CA LEU A 10 8.80 29.46 89.67
C LEU A 10 7.46 29.02 90.33
N ASN A 11 6.33 28.63 89.72
CA ASN A 11 5.55 28.89 88.48
C ASN A 11 4.53 27.73 88.34
N LYS A 12 3.20 27.97 88.28
CA LYS A 12 2.20 26.99 87.76
C LYS A 12 0.90 27.68 87.29
N ARG A 13 0.11 26.99 86.45
CA ARG A 13 -0.88 27.53 85.47
C ARG A 13 -2.21 26.72 85.49
N SER A 14 -3.19 27.11 84.66
CA SER A 14 -4.48 26.45 84.26
C SER A 14 -5.68 26.66 85.21
N ASP A 15 -6.95 26.76 84.76
CA ASP A 15 -7.58 27.02 83.44
C ASP A 15 -9.05 27.50 83.66
N SER A 16 -9.72 28.07 82.65
CA SER A 16 -11.15 28.49 82.73
C SER A 16 -12.00 27.93 81.58
N LYS A 17 -13.31 27.75 81.83
CA LYS A 17 -14.25 26.95 81.01
C LYS A 17 -15.52 27.72 80.65
N PRO A 18 -16.02 27.66 79.40
CA PRO A 18 -17.37 28.10 79.02
C PRO A 18 -18.36 26.93 78.83
N SER A 19 -19.66 27.24 78.75
CA SER A 19 -20.78 26.30 78.54
C SER A 19 -21.71 26.81 77.43
N PRO A 20 -22.34 25.94 76.60
CA PRO A 20 -23.06 26.37 75.40
C PRO A 20 -24.55 26.67 75.63
N SER A 21 -25.15 27.46 74.73
CA SER A 21 -26.60 27.62 74.56
C SER A 21 -27.02 27.25 73.12
N ASN A 22 -28.27 26.79 72.97
CA ASN A 22 -28.70 25.99 71.81
C ASN A 22 -29.06 26.82 70.56
N SER A 23 -28.70 26.29 69.39
CA SER A 23 -29.07 26.81 68.06
C SER A 23 -30.49 26.41 67.65
N SER A 24 -31.21 27.32 67.00
CA SER A 24 -32.53 27.08 66.40
C SER A 24 -32.46 26.28 65.10
N THR A 25 -33.34 25.28 64.96
CA THR A 25 -33.48 24.45 63.75
C THR A 25 -34.44 25.09 62.75
N MET A 26 -34.07 25.16 61.47
CA MET A 26 -34.99 25.41 60.35
C MET A 26 -34.92 24.28 59.31
N PRO A 27 -36.03 23.94 58.64
CA PRO A 27 -36.06 22.83 57.68
C PRO A 27 -35.54 23.26 56.30
N ALA A 28 -34.53 22.53 55.79
CA ALA A 28 -33.99 22.75 54.45
C ALA A 28 -34.81 21.98 53.38
N SER A 29 -35.86 22.61 52.83
CA SER A 29 -36.53 22.13 51.62
C SER A 29 -35.85 22.69 50.37
N TRP A 30 -35.35 21.82 49.49
CA TRP A 30 -34.59 22.20 48.29
C TRP A 30 -35.55 22.47 47.11
N PRO A 31 -35.29 23.48 46.25
CA PRO A 31 -36.16 23.79 45.11
C PRO A 31 -36.04 22.75 43.98
N PRO A 32 -37.14 22.42 43.26
CA PRO A 32 -37.20 21.27 42.35
C PRO A 32 -36.39 21.39 41.04
N HIS A 33 -35.81 22.55 40.74
CA HIS A 33 -35.19 22.84 39.44
C HIS A 33 -33.89 22.06 39.16
N LEU A 34 -33.18 21.62 40.20
CA LEU A 34 -31.92 20.86 40.09
C LEU A 34 -32.09 19.47 39.48
N ASN A 35 -33.28 18.87 39.60
CA ASN A 35 -33.55 17.52 39.06
C ASN A 35 -33.61 17.51 37.52
N ASN A 36 -34.05 18.62 36.91
CA ASN A 36 -34.20 18.71 35.46
C ASN A 36 -32.82 18.78 34.77
N TYR A 37 -31.89 19.59 35.29
CA TYR A 37 -30.50 19.65 34.80
C TYR A 37 -29.76 18.31 34.92
N ARG A 38 -29.96 17.58 36.03
CA ARG A 38 -29.33 16.26 36.20
C ARG A 38 -29.88 15.24 35.20
N LYS A 39 -31.18 15.28 34.91
CA LYS A 39 -31.82 14.42 33.90
C LYS A 39 -31.38 14.76 32.47
N THR A 40 -31.35 16.04 32.09
CA THR A 40 -30.89 16.44 30.75
C THR A 40 -29.41 16.12 30.55
N SER A 41 -28.55 16.33 31.55
CA SER A 41 -27.13 15.96 31.50
C SER A 41 -26.90 14.46 31.27
N VAL A 42 -27.68 13.59 31.93
CA VAL A 42 -27.64 12.13 31.70
C VAL A 42 -28.12 11.79 30.28
N ILE A 43 -29.20 12.40 29.80
CA ILE A 43 -29.70 12.19 28.43
C ILE A 43 -28.64 12.62 27.39
N PHE A 44 -28.02 13.79 27.55
CA PHE A 44 -26.93 14.24 26.68
C PHE A 44 -25.73 13.29 26.70
N SER A 45 -25.37 12.75 27.87
CA SER A 45 -24.28 11.79 28.02
C SER A 45 -24.59 10.47 27.31
N VAL A 46 -25.81 9.95 27.44
CA VAL A 46 -26.28 8.75 26.72
C VAL A 46 -26.30 8.98 25.21
N LEU A 47 -26.79 10.13 24.74
CA LEU A 47 -26.78 10.49 23.32
C LEU A 47 -25.35 10.62 22.75
N LEU A 48 -24.42 11.19 23.52
CA LEU A 48 -23.01 11.28 23.13
C LEU A 48 -22.38 9.88 23.02
N ILE A 49 -22.63 9.00 24.00
CA ILE A 49 -22.17 7.61 23.98
C ILE A 49 -22.75 6.85 22.78
N LEU A 50 -24.06 6.96 22.53
CA LEU A 50 -24.72 6.33 21.37
C LEU A 50 -24.18 6.86 20.04
N SER A 51 -23.90 8.16 19.94
CA SER A 51 -23.25 8.77 18.77
C SER A 51 -21.85 8.20 18.54
N VAL A 52 -21.03 8.09 19.60
CA VAL A 52 -19.69 7.49 19.53
C VAL A 52 -19.76 6.01 19.09
N PHE A 53 -20.67 5.21 19.65
CA PHE A 53 -20.84 3.82 19.20
C PHE A 53 -21.35 3.71 17.75
N GLY A 54 -22.23 4.61 17.32
CA GLY A 54 -22.66 4.71 15.92
C GLY A 54 -21.50 5.05 14.97
N LEU A 55 -20.68 6.05 15.32
CA LEU A 55 -19.49 6.44 14.56
C LEU A 55 -18.45 5.31 14.51
N LEU A 56 -18.22 4.60 15.61
CA LEU A 56 -17.33 3.43 15.66
C LEU A 56 -17.85 2.27 14.82
N GLY A 57 -19.17 2.03 14.80
CA GLY A 57 -19.81 1.01 13.95
C GLY A 57 -19.71 1.34 12.46
N VAL A 58 -19.99 2.59 12.08
CA VAL A 58 -19.83 3.07 10.70
C VAL A 58 -18.35 3.01 10.26
N SER A 59 -17.43 3.45 11.12
CA SER A 59 -15.98 3.36 10.88
C SER A 59 -15.52 1.91 10.69
N SER A 60 -16.00 0.98 11.51
CA SER A 60 -15.69 -0.45 11.42
C SER A 60 -16.16 -1.08 10.09
N ASN A 61 -17.37 -0.73 9.64
CA ASN A 61 -17.89 -1.20 8.36
C ASN A 61 -17.15 -0.58 7.17
N MET A 62 -16.79 0.70 7.25
CA MET A 62 -16.01 1.39 6.22
C MET A 62 -14.58 0.79 6.10
N TRP A 63 -13.94 0.45 7.22
CA TRP A 63 -12.62 -0.20 7.21
C TRP A 63 -12.64 -1.61 6.62
N ARG A 64 -13.76 -2.34 6.73
CA ARG A 64 -13.93 -3.65 6.08
C ARG A 64 -14.05 -3.51 4.56
N ASN A 65 -14.83 -2.54 4.10
CA ASN A 65 -14.99 -2.26 2.68
C ASN A 65 -13.72 -1.71 2.01
N LEU A 66 -12.81 -1.11 2.78
CA LEU A 66 -11.48 -0.67 2.29
C LEU A 66 -10.40 -1.77 2.33
N LYS A 67 -10.70 -2.97 2.84
CA LYS A 67 -9.76 -4.12 2.89
C LYS A 67 -9.99 -5.16 1.78
N HIS A 68 -11.06 -5.00 1.02
CA HIS A 68 -11.23 -5.56 -0.32
C HIS A 68 -11.07 -4.33 -1.24
N ASP A 69 -10.07 -4.19 -2.11
CA ASP A 69 -9.51 -5.22 -2.99
C ASP A 69 -7.97 -5.18 -3.05
N ALA A 70 -7.30 -6.05 -2.30
CA ALA A 70 -5.93 -6.41 -2.59
C ALA A 70 -5.92 -7.33 -3.83
N VAL A 71 -5.91 -6.71 -5.03
CA VAL A 71 -5.82 -7.44 -6.31
C VAL A 71 -4.48 -8.18 -6.35
N SER A 72 -4.52 -9.47 -6.01
CA SER A 72 -3.37 -10.36 -6.12
C SER A 72 -3.14 -10.66 -7.60
N THR A 73 -2.07 -10.11 -8.18
CA THR A 73 -1.65 -10.44 -9.54
C THR A 73 -1.36 -11.94 -9.62
N PRO A 74 -1.99 -12.69 -10.54
CA PRO A 74 -1.70 -14.11 -10.71
C PRO A 74 -0.22 -14.33 -11.03
N VAL A 75 0.43 -15.21 -10.27
CA VAL A 75 1.80 -15.66 -10.53
C VAL A 75 1.72 -17.01 -11.24
N TYR A 76 2.32 -17.11 -12.42
CA TYR A 76 2.35 -18.33 -13.21
C TYR A 76 3.69 -19.05 -13.03
N SER A 77 3.65 -20.38 -12.95
CA SER A 77 4.83 -21.25 -13.09
C SER A 77 4.94 -21.76 -14.53
N ILE A 78 6.17 -22.06 -14.97
CA ILE A 78 6.43 -22.70 -16.26
C ILE A 78 6.78 -24.19 -16.07
N GLU A 79 6.44 -24.99 -17.06
CA GLU A 79 6.86 -26.40 -17.19
C GLU A 79 7.58 -26.56 -18.54
N VAL A 80 8.75 -27.21 -18.55
CA VAL A 80 9.52 -27.44 -19.77
C VAL A 80 8.96 -28.69 -20.47
N VAL A 81 8.18 -28.47 -21.54
CA VAL A 81 7.54 -29.57 -22.30
C VAL A 81 8.49 -30.18 -23.33
N ASN A 82 9.37 -29.38 -23.93
CA ASN A 82 10.42 -29.80 -24.86
C ASN A 82 11.61 -28.83 -24.77
N GLU A 83 12.80 -29.33 -25.13
CA GLU A 83 14.01 -28.54 -25.32
C GLU A 83 14.49 -28.70 -26.77
N PHE A 84 14.97 -27.61 -27.38
CA PHE A 84 15.46 -27.58 -28.75
C PHE A 84 16.83 -26.91 -28.82
N PRO A 85 17.73 -27.31 -29.73
CA PRO A 85 19.00 -26.63 -29.91
C PRO A 85 18.80 -25.18 -30.37
N HIS A 86 19.58 -24.27 -29.81
CA HIS A 86 19.68 -22.88 -30.24
C HIS A 86 21.16 -22.50 -30.40
N ASP A 87 21.45 -21.56 -31.30
CA ASP A 87 22.79 -21.06 -31.55
C ASP A 87 23.24 -20.11 -30.40
N PRO A 88 24.21 -20.51 -29.56
CA PRO A 88 24.61 -19.73 -28.38
C PRO A 88 25.38 -18.45 -28.73
N GLN A 89 25.69 -18.18 -30.00
CA GLN A 89 26.26 -16.90 -30.45
C GLN A 89 25.20 -15.88 -30.87
N ALA A 90 23.94 -16.30 -30.98
CA ALA A 90 22.84 -15.44 -31.39
C ALA A 90 22.29 -14.63 -30.21
N PHE A 91 22.30 -13.31 -30.36
CA PHE A 91 21.66 -12.41 -29.42
C PHE A 91 20.21 -12.14 -29.86
N THR A 92 19.32 -13.10 -29.60
CA THR A 92 17.90 -13.05 -29.97
C THR A 92 17.23 -11.77 -29.45
N GLN A 93 16.71 -10.93 -30.34
CA GLN A 93 15.88 -9.74 -30.00
C GLN A 93 14.46 -9.84 -30.57
N GLY A 94 14.24 -10.65 -31.61
CA GLY A 94 12.92 -11.03 -32.11
C GLY A 94 12.83 -12.53 -32.34
N LEU A 95 11.68 -13.15 -32.03
CA LEU A 95 11.45 -14.58 -32.26
C LEU A 95 9.98 -14.83 -32.62
N LEU A 96 9.76 -15.52 -33.73
CA LEU A 96 8.43 -15.84 -34.28
C LEU A 96 8.39 -17.32 -34.68
N TYR A 97 7.30 -18.00 -34.33
CA TYR A 97 6.99 -19.33 -34.86
C TYR A 97 6.05 -19.22 -36.07
N ALA A 98 6.48 -19.68 -37.24
CA ALA A 98 5.72 -19.61 -38.48
C ALA A 98 4.87 -20.85 -38.78
N GLY A 99 4.93 -21.87 -37.90
CA GLY A 99 4.36 -23.19 -38.16
C GLY A 99 5.37 -24.16 -38.76
N ASN A 100 4.98 -25.42 -38.94
CA ASN A 100 5.74 -26.48 -39.62
C ASN A 100 7.20 -26.65 -39.12
N ASP A 101 7.44 -26.51 -37.82
CA ASP A 101 8.78 -26.55 -37.20
C ASP A 101 9.75 -25.46 -37.74
N ILE A 102 9.24 -24.34 -38.26
CA ILE A 102 10.01 -23.17 -38.71
C ILE A 102 9.90 -22.02 -37.71
N LEU A 103 11.05 -21.48 -37.32
CA LEU A 103 11.19 -20.21 -36.60
C LEU A 103 11.72 -19.13 -37.55
N PHE A 104 11.28 -17.90 -37.35
CA PHE A 104 12.02 -16.71 -37.77
C PHE A 104 12.59 -16.02 -36.53
N GLU A 105 13.81 -15.53 -36.62
CA GLU A 105 14.52 -14.92 -35.52
C GLU A 105 15.25 -13.67 -36.01
N SER A 106 15.22 -12.61 -35.21
CA SER A 106 16.04 -11.42 -35.39
C SER A 106 17.10 -11.39 -34.29
N THR A 107 18.36 -11.19 -34.66
CA THR A 107 19.49 -11.09 -33.76
C THR A 107 20.05 -9.68 -33.75
N GLY A 108 20.40 -9.18 -32.57
CA GLY A 108 21.19 -7.96 -32.42
C GLY A 108 22.70 -8.24 -32.38
N LEU A 109 23.43 -7.34 -31.71
CA LEU A 109 24.90 -7.17 -31.68
C LEU A 109 25.43 -6.37 -32.88
N ASN A 110 26.07 -5.23 -32.59
CA ASN A 110 26.69 -4.36 -33.60
C ASN A 110 27.55 -5.16 -34.60
N ARG A 111 27.32 -4.95 -35.90
CA ARG A 111 28.00 -5.66 -37.00
C ARG A 111 27.79 -7.18 -37.05
N ARG A 112 26.79 -7.71 -36.35
CA ARG A 112 26.37 -9.12 -36.34
C ARG A 112 24.84 -9.26 -36.25
N SER A 113 24.12 -8.19 -36.51
CA SER A 113 22.66 -8.18 -36.56
C SER A 113 22.19 -8.94 -37.80
N SER A 114 21.15 -9.74 -37.68
CA SER A 114 20.64 -10.56 -38.78
C SER A 114 19.19 -10.93 -38.57
N VAL A 115 18.49 -11.24 -39.65
CA VAL A 115 17.19 -11.92 -39.59
C VAL A 115 17.31 -13.27 -40.30
N ARG A 116 16.79 -14.33 -39.68
CA ARG A 116 17.10 -15.71 -40.05
C ARG A 116 15.91 -16.65 -39.94
N GLN A 117 15.82 -17.58 -40.88
CA GLN A 117 14.92 -18.73 -40.81
C GLN A 117 15.67 -19.89 -40.15
N VAL A 118 15.08 -20.52 -39.13
CA VAL A 118 15.71 -21.57 -38.32
C VAL A 118 14.79 -22.79 -38.22
N ALA A 119 15.34 -23.98 -38.49
CA ALA A 119 14.63 -25.24 -38.31
C ALA A 119 14.56 -25.61 -36.81
N LEU A 120 13.37 -25.49 -36.20
CA LEU A 120 13.10 -25.64 -34.76
C LEU A 120 13.75 -26.89 -34.15
N ARG A 121 13.61 -28.05 -34.80
CA ARG A 121 14.11 -29.33 -34.26
C ARG A 121 15.62 -29.42 -34.13
N THR A 122 16.38 -28.61 -34.86
CA THR A 122 17.84 -28.74 -34.98
C THR A 122 18.62 -27.48 -34.62
N GLY A 123 17.94 -26.34 -34.47
CA GLY A 123 18.59 -25.02 -34.33
C GLY A 123 19.36 -24.58 -35.57
N LYS A 124 19.22 -25.27 -36.71
CA LYS A 124 19.97 -24.96 -37.92
C LYS A 124 19.37 -23.77 -38.65
N VAL A 125 20.20 -22.76 -38.92
CA VAL A 125 19.86 -21.66 -39.83
C VAL A 125 19.73 -22.21 -41.27
N GLU A 126 18.58 -21.96 -41.88
CA GLU A 126 18.26 -22.35 -43.26
C GLU A 126 18.40 -21.17 -44.23
N VAL A 127 18.05 -19.97 -43.79
CA VAL A 127 18.18 -18.70 -44.50
C VAL A 127 18.72 -17.65 -43.53
N LEU A 128 19.65 -16.82 -43.98
CA LEU A 128 20.24 -15.73 -43.22
C LEU A 128 20.25 -14.46 -44.08
N HIS A 129 19.70 -13.37 -43.54
CA HIS A 129 19.89 -12.01 -44.04
C HIS A 129 20.73 -11.25 -43.01
N GLU A 130 21.94 -10.84 -43.39
CA GLU A 130 22.79 -9.98 -42.55
C GLU A 130 22.35 -8.52 -42.72
N MET A 131 22.19 -7.80 -41.61
CA MET A 131 21.88 -6.37 -41.61
C MET A 131 23.16 -5.53 -41.80
N ASP A 132 23.05 -4.23 -42.05
CA ASP A 132 24.23 -3.36 -42.13
C ASP A 132 25.01 -3.32 -40.80
N ASP A 133 26.31 -3.05 -40.90
CA ASP A 133 27.20 -2.83 -39.77
C ASP A 133 26.71 -1.74 -38.79
N SER A 134 25.99 -0.73 -39.30
CA SER A 134 25.39 0.33 -38.47
C SER A 134 24.18 -0.13 -37.65
N ASP A 135 23.56 -1.24 -38.02
CA ASP A 135 22.20 -1.56 -37.60
C ASP A 135 22.17 -2.57 -36.45
N PHE A 136 21.19 -2.39 -35.57
CA PHE A 136 20.91 -3.29 -34.46
C PHE A 136 19.57 -4.00 -34.71
N GLY A 137 19.61 -5.33 -34.85
CA GLY A 137 18.42 -6.14 -35.02
C GLY A 137 17.59 -6.19 -33.74
N GLU A 138 16.29 -5.94 -33.87
CA GLU A 138 15.34 -5.78 -32.76
C GLU A 138 14.17 -6.77 -32.90
N GLY A 139 13.00 -6.48 -32.32
CA GLY A 139 11.80 -7.32 -32.44
C GLY A 139 11.35 -7.59 -33.89
N LEU A 140 10.75 -8.76 -34.11
CA LEU A 140 10.32 -9.26 -35.43
C LEU A 140 8.87 -9.76 -35.36
N THR A 141 8.07 -9.52 -36.40
CA THR A 141 6.75 -10.12 -36.59
C THR A 141 6.46 -10.31 -38.08
N LEU A 142 5.57 -11.24 -38.41
CA LEU A 142 4.99 -11.37 -39.74
C LEU A 142 3.72 -10.52 -39.83
N ILE A 143 3.50 -9.86 -40.97
CA ILE A 143 2.30 -9.07 -41.28
C ILE A 143 1.58 -9.73 -42.45
N ASP A 144 0.28 -9.98 -42.32
CA ASP A 144 -0.58 -10.39 -43.44
C ASP A 144 -0.91 -9.16 -44.29
N GLU A 145 -0.77 -9.22 -45.62
CA GLU A 145 -1.09 -8.13 -46.54
C GLU A 145 -2.53 -7.62 -46.38
N ARG A 146 -3.48 -8.48 -45.97
CA ARG A 146 -4.86 -8.05 -45.65
C ARG A 146 -4.93 -7.09 -44.44
N SER A 147 -3.94 -7.13 -43.56
CA SER A 147 -3.82 -6.26 -42.38
C SER A 147 -2.90 -5.05 -42.59
N ALA A 148 -2.15 -5.02 -43.70
CA ALA A 148 -1.40 -3.85 -44.11
C ALA A 148 -2.35 -2.74 -44.60
N PHE A 149 -2.03 -1.48 -44.25
CA PHE A 149 -2.77 -0.31 -44.74
C PHE A 149 -2.64 -0.21 -46.27
N PRO A 150 -3.67 0.33 -46.98
CA PRO A 150 -3.72 0.28 -48.44
C PRO A 150 -2.48 0.90 -49.10
N SER A 151 -1.75 0.05 -49.82
CA SER A 151 -0.47 0.31 -50.46
C SER A 151 -0.62 1.18 -51.73
N ASN A 152 -0.66 2.50 -51.54
CA ASN A 152 -0.50 3.48 -52.61
C ASN A 152 0.88 4.18 -52.59
N LEU A 153 1.82 3.65 -51.80
CA LEU A 153 3.24 4.00 -51.76
C LEU A 153 4.03 2.71 -51.48
N VAL A 154 5.30 2.66 -51.92
CA VAL A 154 6.22 1.50 -51.91
C VAL A 154 5.98 0.50 -53.07
N GLU A 155 6.58 0.80 -54.22
CA GLU A 155 7.08 -0.24 -55.13
C GLU A 155 8.39 -0.85 -54.56
N GLU A 156 8.77 -2.02 -55.10
CA GLU A 156 10.07 -2.70 -54.91
C GLU A 156 10.29 -3.49 -53.60
N ASN A 157 9.40 -4.46 -53.38
CA ASN A 157 9.69 -5.91 -53.37
C ASN A 157 11.07 -6.39 -52.83
N TRP A 158 11.03 -7.35 -51.89
CA TRP A 158 12.14 -8.18 -51.34
C TRP A 158 12.99 -7.68 -50.14
N LEU A 159 12.71 -6.53 -49.51
CA LEU A 159 13.47 -6.05 -48.32
C LEU A 159 12.67 -6.07 -47.00
N HIS A 160 11.96 -7.17 -46.71
CA HIS A 160 11.20 -7.35 -45.46
C HIS A 160 11.45 -8.69 -44.75
N ILE A 161 12.70 -9.15 -44.77
CA ILE A 161 13.36 -9.98 -43.74
C ILE A 161 14.80 -9.48 -43.67
#